data_AF-A0A523FFQ6-F1
#
_entry.id   AF-A0A523FFQ6-F1
#
_cell.length_a   1.000
_cell.length_b   1.000
_cell.length_c   1.000
_cell.angle_alpha   90.00
_cell.angle_beta   90.00
_cell.angle_gamma   90.00
#
_symmetry.space_group_name_H-M   'P 1'
#
loop_
_entity.id
_entity.type
_entity.pdbx_description
1 polymer ?
#
loop_
_entity_poly.entity_id
_entity_poly.type
_entity_poly.pdbx_seq_one_letter_code
_entity_poly.pdbx_strand_id
1 'polypeptide(L)' 'IVAATQLSCLDYLGDVPWDDFEQAKNWYARIKSRPTFRSLLTDRIGGLKPADHYHDLDF' A
#
# COMPACT_ATOMS: atom_id res chain seq x y z
N ILE A 1 -13.01 2.09 -1.27
CA ILE A 1 -11.91 2.40 -2.21
C ILE A 1 -11.13 3.63 -1.76
N VAL A 2 -11.79 4.77 -1.45
CA VAL A 2 -11.12 6.01 -0.96
C VAL A 2 -10.11 5.77 0.16
N ALA A 3 -10.49 5.07 1.23
CA ALA A 3 -9.60 4.78 2.35
C ALA A 3 -8.32 4.03 1.93
N ALA A 4 -8.42 3.05 1.04
CA ALA A 4 -7.27 2.30 0.56
C ALA A 4 -6.32 3.17 -0.30
N THR A 5 -6.87 4.09 -1.09
CA THR A 5 -6.06 5.05 -1.86
C THR A 5 -5.28 5.98 -0.93
N GLN A 6 -5.92 6.52 0.11
CA GLN A 6 -5.24 7.36 1.10
C GLN A 6 -4.17 6.58 1.88
N LEU A 7 -4.49 5.35 2.28
CA LEU A 7 -3.56 4.46 2.97
C LEU A 7 -2.36 4.09 2.09
N SER A 8 -2.56 3.94 0.77
CA SER A 8 -1.48 3.72 -0.19
C SER A 8 -0.45 4.86 -0.22
N CYS A 9 -0.90 6.11 -0.06
CA CYS A 9 0.03 7.24 0.02
C CYS A 9 0.93 7.16 1.26
N LEU A 10 0.39 6.70 2.39
CA LEU A 10 1.15 6.49 3.63
C LEU A 10 2.04 5.25 3.54
N ASP A 11 1.54 4.17 2.94
CA ASP A 11 2.31 2.94 2.71
C ASP A 11 3.51 3.17 1.78
N TYR A 12 3.37 4.06 0.78
CA TYR A 12 4.48 4.48 -0.07
C TYR A 12 5.64 5.08 0.74
N LEU A 13 5.33 5.81 1.81
CA LEU A 13 6.31 6.42 2.72
C LEU A 13 6.85 5.44 3.78
N GLY A 14 6.19 4.29 3.98
CA GLY A 14 6.54 3.31 5.01
C GLY A 14 6.02 3.66 6.41
N ASP A 15 5.12 4.63 6.54
CA ASP A 15 4.63 5.14 7.82
C ASP A 15 3.40 4.39 8.37
N VAL A 16 3.08 3.22 7.83
CA VAL A 16 1.93 2.42 8.29
C VAL A 16 2.40 1.25 9.16
N PRO A 17 2.07 1.23 10.46
CA PRO A 17 2.48 0.15 11.37
C PRO A 17 1.60 -1.09 11.17
N TRP A 18 1.84 -1.85 10.10
CA TRP A 18 1.00 -3.00 9.72
C TRP A 18 0.94 -4.11 10.77
N ASP A 19 2.02 -4.28 11.55
CA ASP A 19 2.14 -5.33 12.57
C ASP A 19 1.23 -5.08 13.79
N ASP A 20 0.87 -3.82 14.06
CA ASP A 20 -0.04 -3.46 15.16
C ASP A 20 -1.51 -3.69 14.79
N PHE A 21 -1.83 -3.83 13.49
CA PHE A 21 -3.20 -3.82 12.97
C PHE A 21 -3.46 -4.95 11.96
N GLU A 22 -3.39 -6.20 12.41
CA GLU A 22 -3.55 -7.39 11.56
C GLU A 22 -4.86 -7.42 10.73
N GLN A 23 -5.98 -6.94 11.28
CA GLN A 23 -7.26 -6.88 10.54
C GLN A 23 -7.20 -5.86 9.39
N ALA A 24 -6.56 -4.71 9.61
CA ALA A 24 -6.41 -3.68 8.59
C ALA A 24 -5.43 -4.13 7.51
N LYS A 25 -4.33 -4.78 7.90
CA LYS A 25 -3.35 -5.42 7.01
C LYS A 25 -4.03 -6.42 6.06
N ASN A 26 -4.78 -7.37 6.61
CA ASN A 26 -5.53 -8.36 5.82
C ASN A 26 -6.56 -7.75 4.87
N TRP A 27 -7.28 -6.72 5.32
CA TRP A 27 -8.21 -5.99 4.47
C TRP A 27 -7.49 -5.24 3.33
N TYR A 28 -6.38 -4.57 3.63
CA TYR A 28 -5.63 -3.79 2.66
C TYR A 28 -4.94 -4.68 1.63
N ALA A 29 -4.34 -5.81 2.04
CA ALA A 29 -3.76 -6.81 1.14
C ALA A 29 -4.78 -7.29 0.09
N ARG A 30 -6.03 -7.56 0.51
CA ARG A 30 -7.13 -7.93 -0.42
C ARG A 30 -7.47 -6.82 -1.42
N ILE A 31 -7.40 -5.54 -1.02
CA ILE A 31 -7.64 -4.42 -1.93
C ILE A 31 -6.44 -4.20 -2.87
N LYS A 32 -5.22 -4.26 -2.33
CA LYS A 32 -3.94 -4.09 -3.05
C LYS A 32 -3.79 -5.12 -4.17
N SER A 33 -4.31 -6.33 -3.95
CA SER A 33 -4.33 -7.44 -4.92
C SER A 33 -5.26 -7.22 -6.13
N ARG A 34 -6.13 -6.20 -6.13
CA ARG A 34 -7.11 -6.00 -7.21
C ARG A 34 -6.44 -5.42 -8.45
N PRO A 35 -6.85 -5.83 -9.68
CA PRO A 35 -6.29 -5.27 -10.92
C PRO A 35 -6.39 -3.75 -11.02
N THR A 36 -7.46 -3.17 -10.47
CA THR A 36 -7.68 -1.71 -10.44
C THR A 36 -6.68 -0.96 -9.58
N PHE A 37 -5.97 -1.64 -8.67
CA PHE A 37 -4.98 -1.05 -7.77
C PHE A 37 -3.57 -1.07 -8.36
N ARG A 38 -3.34 -1.90 -9.39
CA ARG A 38 -2.02 -2.09 -10.01
C ARG A 38 -1.44 -0.78 -10.57
N SER A 39 -2.26 0.08 -11.18
CA SER A 39 -1.80 1.36 -11.69
C SER A 39 -1.25 2.27 -10.58
N LEU A 40 -1.89 2.25 -9.41
CA LEU A 40 -1.46 3.03 -8.24
C LEU A 40 -0.13 2.50 -7.69
N LEU A 41 0.05 1.17 -7.64
CA LEU A 41 1.31 0.58 -7.18
C LEU A 41 2.47 0.90 -8.12
N THR A 42 2.21 0.98 -9.42
CA THR A 42 3.23 1.36 -10.42
C THR A 42 3.59 2.84 -10.41
N ASP A 43 2.79 3.69 -9.75
CA ASP A 43 3.09 5.12 -9.67
C ASP A 43 4.40 5.36 -8.91
N ARG A 44 5.13 6.37 -9.39
CA ARG A 44 6.41 6.79 -8.85
C ARG A 44 6.38 8.29 -8.63
N ILE A 45 6.72 8.70 -7.41
CA ILE A 45 6.89 10.11 -7.08
C ILE A 45 8.36 10.47 -7.33
N GLY A 46 8.61 11.45 -8.20
CA GLY A 46 9.97 11.87 -8.54
C GLY A 46 10.77 12.28 -7.30
N GLY A 47 11.94 11.67 -7.09
CA GLY A 47 12.81 11.94 -5.95
C GLY A 47 12.51 11.15 -4.67
N LEU A 48 11.43 10.35 -4.64
CA LEU A 48 11.06 9.53 -3.48
C LEU A 48 11.03 8.05 -3.88
N LYS A 49 11.84 7.24 -3.20
CA LYS A 49 11.76 5.79 -3.31
C LYS A 49 10.59 5.29 -2.45
N PRO A 50 9.76 4.38 -2.97
CA PRO A 50 8.74 3.72 -2.14
C PRO A 50 9.40 2.87 -1.06
N ALA A 51 8.67 2.58 0.01
CA ALA A 51 9.05 1.54 0.97
C ALA A 51 9.28 0.18 0.29
N ASP A 52 10.17 -0.64 0.85
CA ASP A 52 10.58 -1.92 0.25
C ASP A 52 9.38 -2.88 0.07
N HIS A 53 8.45 -2.87 1.02
CA HIS A 53 7.24 -3.69 1.00
C HIS A 53 6.09 -3.10 0.18
N TYR A 54 6.26 -1.90 -0.40
CA TYR A 54 5.17 -1.21 -1.11
C TYR A 54 4.65 -2.00 -2.33
N HIS A 55 5.52 -2.74 -3.02
CA HIS A 55 5.12 -3.60 -4.14
C HIS A 55 4.77 -5.01 -3.73
N ASP A 56 5.07 -5.36 -2.48
CA ASP A 56 4.76 -6.67 -1.95
C ASP A 56 3.25 -6.76 -1.67
N LEU A 57 2.67 -7.90 -2.03
CA LEU A 57 1.28 -8.22 -1.78
C LEU A 57 1.12 -9.06 -0.50
N ASP A 58 2.21 -9.66 -0.02
CA ASP A 58 2.30 -10.51 1.17
C ASP A 58 3.02 -9.83 2.36
N PHE A 59 3.21 -8.50 2.29
CA PHE A 59 3.77 -7.65 3.35
C PHE A 59 3.03 -7.80 4.68
#